data_AF-A0AAD5C3U4-F1
#
_entry.id   AF-A0AAD5C3U4-F1
#
_cell.length_a   1.000
_cell.length_b   1.000
_cell.length_c   1.000
_cell.angle_alpha   90.00
_cell.angle_beta   90.00
_cell.angle_gamma   90.00
#
_symmetry.space_group_name_H-M   'P 1'
#
loop_
_entity.id
_entity.type
_entity.pdbx_description
1 polymer ?
#
loop_
_entity_poly.entity_id
_entity_poly.type
_entity_poly.pdbx_seq_one_letter_code
_entity_poly.pdbx_strand_id
1 'polypeptide(L)'
;RAIAVNRAVRVNSQLKSHKRFANAFPKYCGLVDNAKLYCTNAIGVPPTLIGYKDGSSNLLVDPDQIKCLEALKEINDKADSIYELYADHKMLTNIDSVWKELVLKPNRINSQRDLKFVIEEIEKSKA
;
A
#
# COMPACT_ATOMS: atom_id res chain seq x y z
N ARG A 1 8.74 0.85 -5.32
CA ARG A 1 8.12 1.98 -6.06
C ARG A 1 8.93 3.27 -5.96
N ALA A 2 9.21 3.82 -4.77
CA ALA A 2 9.97 5.08 -4.61
C ALA A 2 11.32 5.10 -5.36
N ILE A 3 12.08 4.00 -5.30
CA ILE A 3 13.31 3.81 -6.09
C ILE A 3 13.02 3.87 -7.59
N ALA A 4 12.05 3.08 -8.07
CA ALA A 4 11.71 3.02 -9.50
C ALA A 4 11.20 4.36 -10.06
N VAL A 5 10.53 5.19 -9.24
CA VAL A 5 9.99 6.50 -9.68
C VAL A 5 10.85 7.69 -9.26
N ASN A 6 11.99 7.47 -8.59
CA ASN A 6 12.85 8.50 -7.99
C ASN A 6 12.08 9.57 -7.18
N ARG A 7 11.02 9.15 -6.49
CA ARG A 7 10.16 10.04 -5.68
C ARG A 7 9.84 9.39 -4.35
N ALA A 8 10.20 10.06 -3.26
CA ALA A 8 9.82 9.68 -1.91
C ALA A 8 8.56 10.44 -1.49
N VAL A 9 7.70 9.78 -0.72
CA VAL A 9 6.51 10.39 -0.10
C VAL A 9 6.58 10.14 1.40
N ARG A 10 6.22 11.15 2.19
CA ARG A 10 6.17 11.02 3.66
C ARG A 10 5.09 10.00 4.04
N VAL A 11 5.45 9.03 4.88
CA VAL A 11 4.57 7.92 5.28
C VAL A 11 3.27 8.45 5.87
N ASN A 12 3.31 9.35 6.86
CA ASN A 12 2.11 9.90 7.51
C ASN A 12 1.15 10.57 6.51
N SER A 13 1.67 11.38 5.59
CA SER A 13 0.87 12.02 4.54
C SER A 13 0.22 10.99 3.62
N GLN A 14 0.94 9.90 3.30
CA GLN A 14 0.43 8.81 2.49
C GLN A 14 -0.70 8.05 3.20
N LEU A 15 -0.52 7.68 4.48
CA LEU A 15 -1.55 6.99 5.27
C LEU A 15 -2.84 7.81 5.36
N LYS A 16 -2.72 9.12 5.67
CA LYS A 16 -3.86 10.05 5.69
C LYS A 16 -4.56 10.17 4.35
N SER A 17 -3.80 10.19 3.24
CA SER A 17 -4.36 10.27 1.90
C SER A 17 -5.12 9.00 1.55
N HIS A 18 -4.54 7.82 1.80
CA HIS A 18 -5.15 6.54 1.50
C HIS A 18 -6.41 6.28 2.34
N LYS A 19 -6.36 6.55 3.65
CA LYS A 19 -7.53 6.41 4.54
C LYS A 19 -8.67 7.32 4.11
N ARG A 20 -8.37 8.58 3.76
CA ARG A 20 -9.38 9.52 3.24
C ARG A 20 -9.98 9.05 1.92
N PHE A 21 -9.14 8.59 0.98
CA PHE A 21 -9.62 8.03 -0.28
C PHE A 21 -10.55 6.84 -0.03
N ALA A 22 -10.14 5.87 0.79
CA ALA A 22 -10.91 4.67 1.06
C ALA A 22 -12.28 4.97 1.69
N ASN A 23 -12.34 5.94 2.60
CA ASN A 23 -13.58 6.38 3.23
C ASN A 23 -14.50 7.17 2.27
N ALA A 24 -13.92 7.98 1.38
CA ALA A 24 -14.70 8.80 0.44
C ALA A 24 -15.18 8.03 -0.79
N PHE A 25 -14.46 6.98 -1.22
CA PHE A 25 -14.70 6.28 -2.48
C PHE A 25 -16.14 5.75 -2.66
N PRO A 26 -16.78 5.12 -1.66
CA PRO A 26 -18.18 4.67 -1.80
C PRO A 26 -19.15 5.82 -2.07
N LYS A 27 -19.00 6.95 -1.34
CA LYS A 27 -19.82 8.14 -1.55
C LYS A 27 -19.57 8.75 -2.93
N TYR A 28 -18.30 8.82 -3.35
CA TYR A 28 -17.92 9.27 -4.68
C TYR A 28 -18.61 8.45 -5.79
N CYS A 29 -18.66 7.12 -5.65
CA CYS A 29 -19.36 6.25 -6.60
C CYS A 29 -20.86 6.56 -6.68
N GLY A 30 -21.49 7.05 -5.61
CA GLY A 30 -22.89 7.50 -5.63
C GLY A 30 -23.12 8.81 -6.40
N LEU A 31 -22.07 9.61 -6.62
CA LEU A 31 -22.16 10.95 -7.22
C LEU A 31 -21.78 11.00 -8.70
N VAL A 32 -21.17 9.94 -9.24
CA VAL A 32 -20.72 9.89 -10.63
C VAL A 32 -21.37 8.72 -11.36
N ASP A 33 -21.65 8.90 -12.65
CA ASP A 33 -22.18 7.81 -13.48
C ASP A 33 -21.13 6.73 -13.72
N ASN A 34 -19.87 7.15 -13.88
CA ASN A 34 -18.77 6.27 -14.23
C ASN A 34 -17.66 6.36 -13.18
N ALA A 35 -17.40 5.24 -12.50
CA ALA A 35 -16.29 5.10 -11.57
C ALA A 35 -15.49 3.84 -11.87
N LYS A 36 -14.16 3.92 -11.77
CA LYS A 36 -13.26 2.78 -11.91
C LYS A 36 -12.23 2.81 -10.80
N LEU A 37 -12.05 1.68 -10.13
CA LEU A 37 -11.04 1.46 -9.11
C LEU A 37 -9.99 0.50 -9.64
N TYR A 38 -8.73 0.96 -9.64
CA TYR A 38 -7.60 0.16 -10.08
C TYR A 38 -6.64 -0.15 -8.94
N CYS A 39 -6.15 -1.38 -8.89
CA CYS A 39 -5.07 -1.82 -8.02
C CYS A 39 -3.73 -1.72 -8.76
N THR A 40 -2.72 -1.11 -8.13
CA THR A 40 -1.36 -0.95 -8.70
C THR A 40 -0.29 -1.57 -7.81
N ASN A 41 -0.61 -2.66 -7.12
CA ASN A 41 0.31 -3.27 -6.15
C ASN A 41 1.48 -4.02 -6.82
N ALA A 42 1.24 -4.62 -7.98
CA ALA A 42 2.29 -5.30 -8.72
C ALA A 42 3.18 -4.30 -9.48
N ILE A 43 4.49 -4.48 -9.36
CA ILE A 43 5.50 -3.62 -9.99
C ILE A 43 5.73 -4.09 -11.43
N GLY A 44 5.73 -3.15 -12.39
CA GLY A 44 6.06 -3.46 -13.79
C GLY A 44 4.93 -4.09 -14.59
N VAL A 45 3.73 -4.21 -14.01
CA VAL A 45 2.53 -4.69 -14.71
C VAL A 45 1.46 -3.60 -14.78
N PRO A 46 0.53 -3.67 -15.76
CA PRO A 46 -0.59 -2.74 -15.84
C PRO A 46 -1.47 -2.77 -14.58
N PRO A 47 -2.12 -1.64 -14.24
CA PRO A 47 -3.12 -1.61 -13.16
C PRO A 47 -4.26 -2.61 -13.40
N THR A 48 -4.62 -3.36 -12.36
CA THR A 48 -5.76 -4.30 -12.41
C THR A 48 -7.05 -3.56 -12.07
N LEU A 49 -8.09 -3.68 -12.89
CA LEU A 49 -9.42 -3.15 -12.55
C LEU A 49 -10.05 -4.04 -11.47
N ILE A 50 -10.34 -3.47 -10.29
CA ILE A 50 -10.88 -4.20 -9.13
C ILE A 50 -12.27 -3.72 -8.71
N GLY A 51 -12.75 -2.64 -9.32
CA GLY A 51 -14.14 -2.21 -9.18
C GLY A 51 -14.55 -1.25 -10.27
N TYR A 52 -15.80 -1.31 -10.69
CA TYR A 52 -16.36 -0.40 -11.69
C TYR A 52 -17.84 -0.13 -11.47
N LYS A 53 -18.27 1.06 -11.86
CA LYS A 53 -19.66 1.49 -11.92
C LYS A 53 -19.93 2.02 -13.33
N ASP A 54 -21.08 1.67 -13.88
CA ASP A 54 -21.55 2.14 -15.18
C ASP A 54 -22.98 2.69 -15.05
N GLY A 55 -23.15 3.97 -15.38
CA GLY A 55 -24.41 4.70 -15.25
C GLY A 55 -25.03 4.63 -13.84
N SER A 56 -26.27 4.15 -13.78
CA SER A 56 -27.03 4.01 -12.54
C SER A 56 -26.82 2.67 -11.82
N SER A 57 -25.88 1.83 -12.28
CA SER A 57 -25.61 0.54 -11.64
C SER A 57 -25.02 0.72 -10.23
N ASN A 58 -25.15 -0.31 -9.41
CA ASN A 58 -24.33 -0.41 -8.20
C ASN A 58 -22.85 -0.61 -8.59
N LEU A 59 -21.94 -0.24 -7.68
CA LEU A 59 -20.51 -0.52 -7.84
C LEU A 59 -20.29 -2.04 -7.81
N LEU A 60 -19.78 -2.59 -8.91
CA LEU A 60 -19.32 -3.97 -9.00
C LEU A 60 -17.87 -4.04 -8.57
N VAL A 61 -17.52 -5.01 -7.72
CA VAL A 61 -16.18 -5.16 -7.16
C VAL A 61 -15.74 -6.61 -7.22
N ASP A 62 -14.43 -6.83 -7.35
CA ASP A 62 -13.80 -8.12 -7.08
C ASP A 62 -13.79 -8.34 -5.55
N PRO A 63 -14.52 -9.33 -5.01
CA PRO A 63 -14.65 -9.53 -3.56
C PRO A 63 -13.34 -9.84 -2.83
N ASP A 64 -12.36 -10.41 -3.53
CA ASP A 64 -11.06 -10.73 -2.93
C ASP A 64 -10.12 -9.53 -2.98
N GLN A 65 -10.12 -8.79 -4.09
CA GLN A 65 -9.25 -7.63 -4.22
C GLN A 65 -9.77 -6.40 -3.47
N ILE A 66 -11.09 -6.24 -3.31
CA ILE A 66 -11.67 -5.07 -2.62
C ILE A 66 -11.32 -5.00 -1.13
N LYS A 67 -10.95 -6.14 -0.51
CA LYS A 67 -10.52 -6.24 0.90
C LYS A 67 -9.38 -5.26 1.22
N CYS A 68 -8.53 -4.91 0.25
CA CYS A 68 -7.48 -3.91 0.46
C CYS A 68 -8.06 -2.51 0.77
N LEU A 69 -9.19 -2.15 0.18
CA LEU A 69 -9.85 -0.87 0.42
C LEU A 69 -10.45 -0.84 1.83
N GLU A 70 -11.03 -1.95 2.29
CA GLU A 70 -11.56 -2.09 3.64
C GLU A 70 -10.44 -1.97 4.68
N ALA A 71 -9.34 -2.68 4.48
CA ALA A 71 -8.17 -2.56 5.34
C ALA A 71 -7.66 -1.10 5.43
N LEU A 72 -7.66 -0.36 4.31
CA LEU A 72 -7.25 1.05 4.26
C LEU A 72 -8.20 2.01 5.01
N LYS A 73 -9.48 1.68 5.17
CA LYS A 73 -10.41 2.49 5.98
C LYS A 73 -10.05 2.46 7.46
N GLU A 74 -9.60 1.30 7.93
CA GLU A 74 -9.38 1.01 9.35
C GLU A 74 -7.93 1.25 9.83
N ILE A 75 -7.00 1.60 8.93
CA ILE A 75 -5.61 1.87 9.34
C ILE A 75 -5.51 3.01 10.37
N ASN A 76 -4.53 2.91 11.26
CA ASN A 76 -4.10 4.02 12.09
C ASN A 76 -3.18 4.95 11.26
N ASP A 77 -3.69 6.12 10.88
CA ASP A 77 -2.96 7.11 10.07
C ASP A 77 -1.94 7.93 10.87
N LYS A 78 -1.85 7.67 12.18
CA LYS A 78 -0.82 8.19 13.09
C LYS A 78 0.18 7.12 13.53
N ALA A 79 0.11 5.91 12.95
CA ALA A 79 1.05 4.85 13.28
C ALA A 79 2.49 5.25 12.94
N ASP A 80 3.39 5.07 13.90
CA ASP A 80 4.83 5.23 13.70
C ASP A 80 5.53 3.87 13.53
N SER A 81 4.81 2.78 13.80
CA SER A 81 5.29 1.41 13.59
C SER A 81 4.27 0.56 12.83
N ILE A 82 4.75 -0.52 12.18
CA ILE A 82 3.84 -1.47 11.51
C ILE A 82 2.92 -2.19 12.50
N TYR A 83 3.31 -2.30 13.77
CA TYR A 83 2.52 -2.93 14.82
C TYR A 83 1.30 -2.10 15.22
N GLU A 84 1.35 -0.80 14.99
CA GLU A 84 0.25 0.14 15.24
C GLU A 84 -0.62 0.38 13.99
N LEU A 85 -0.16 -0.03 12.80
CA LEU A 85 -0.75 0.35 11.53
C LEU A 85 -2.16 -0.22 11.32
N TYR A 86 -2.36 -1.48 11.70
CA TYR A 86 -3.63 -2.19 11.54
C TYR A 86 -4.28 -2.45 12.89
N ALA A 87 -5.62 -2.32 12.94
CA ALA A 87 -6.38 -2.69 14.13
C ALA A 87 -6.32 -4.21 14.41
N ASP A 88 -6.33 -5.04 13.37
CA ASP A 88 -6.18 -6.50 13.48
C ASP A 88 -4.70 -6.91 13.33
N HIS A 89 -4.13 -7.44 14.41
CA HIS A 89 -2.75 -7.91 14.43
C HIS A 89 -2.50 -9.11 13.48
N LYS A 90 -3.56 -9.85 13.10
CA LYS A 90 -3.46 -10.95 12.13
C LYS A 90 -2.99 -10.47 10.76
N MET A 91 -3.20 -9.20 10.42
CA MET A 91 -2.70 -8.59 9.17
C MET A 91 -1.17 -8.62 9.09
N LEU A 92 -0.48 -8.61 10.23
CA LEU A 92 0.98 -8.68 10.32
C LEU A 92 1.51 -10.10 10.40
N THR A 93 0.75 -11.01 11.02
CA THR A 93 1.21 -12.35 11.39
C THR A 93 0.71 -13.46 10.47
N ASN A 94 -0.22 -13.17 9.56
CA ASN A 94 -0.66 -14.13 8.54
C ASN A 94 0.56 -14.65 7.76
N ILE A 95 0.53 -15.94 7.41
CA ILE A 95 1.68 -16.65 6.85
C ILE A 95 2.11 -16.07 5.50
N ASP A 96 1.15 -15.55 4.74
CA ASP A 96 1.35 -14.89 3.44
C ASP A 96 1.54 -13.37 3.57
N SER A 97 1.74 -12.85 4.78
CA SER A 97 1.93 -11.42 5.00
C SER A 97 3.31 -10.99 4.51
N VAL A 98 3.33 -10.03 3.58
CA VAL A 98 4.57 -9.37 3.09
C VAL A 98 5.42 -8.81 4.25
N TRP A 99 4.79 -8.46 5.37
CA TRP A 99 5.47 -7.99 6.57
C TRP A 99 6.36 -9.09 7.16
N LYS A 100 5.90 -10.34 7.17
CA LYS A 100 6.66 -11.47 7.70
C LYS A 100 7.88 -11.79 6.85
N GLU A 101 7.71 -11.75 5.53
CA GLU A 101 8.76 -12.09 4.57
C GLU A 101 9.87 -11.04 4.47
N LEU A 102 9.51 -9.74 4.57
CA LEU A 102 10.46 -8.64 4.33
C LEU A 102 10.84 -7.88 5.60
N VAL A 103 9.90 -7.65 6.51
CA VAL A 103 10.10 -6.72 7.64
C VAL A 103 10.38 -7.44 8.95
N LEU A 104 9.71 -8.56 9.23
CA LEU A 104 9.87 -9.34 10.47
C LEU A 104 10.92 -10.45 10.33
N LYS A 105 11.63 -10.51 9.20
CA LYS A 105 12.65 -11.53 8.94
C LYS A 105 13.83 -11.38 9.92
N PRO A 106 14.27 -12.43 10.64
CA PRO A 106 15.31 -12.31 11.66
C PRO A 106 16.64 -11.74 11.15
N ASN A 107 17.00 -12.03 9.90
CA ASN A 107 18.25 -11.57 9.30
C ASN A 107 18.15 -10.16 8.67
N ARG A 108 17.00 -9.48 8.77
CA ARG A 108 16.77 -8.16 8.15
C ARG A 108 17.85 -7.14 8.51
N ILE A 109 18.29 -7.12 9.78
CA ILE A 109 19.33 -6.19 10.25
C ILE A 109 20.64 -6.38 9.47
N ASN A 110 21.02 -7.64 9.21
CA ASN A 110 22.22 -7.93 8.43
C ASN A 110 22.03 -7.51 6.97
N SER A 111 20.89 -7.85 6.34
CA SER A 111 20.58 -7.40 4.98
C SER A 111 20.60 -5.87 4.84
N GLN A 112 20.09 -5.14 5.83
CA GLN A 112 20.10 -3.68 5.82
C GLN A 112 21.50 -3.09 6.00
N ARG A 113 22.35 -3.74 6.82
CA ARG A 113 23.75 -3.33 6.99
C ARG A 113 24.53 -3.51 5.69
N ASP A 114 24.39 -4.67 5.05
CA ASP A 114 25.06 -4.97 3.79
C ASP A 114 24.60 -4.03 2.68
N LEU A 115 23.29 -3.78 2.60
CA LEU A 115 22.72 -2.83 1.63
C LEU A 115 23.24 -1.40 1.85
N LYS A 116 23.30 -0.96 3.12
CA LYS A 116 23.84 0.36 3.46
C LYS A 116 25.30 0.49 3.03
N PHE A 117 26.13 -0.51 3.34
CA PHE A 117 27.54 -0.54 2.94
C PHE A 117 27.71 -0.41 1.42
N VAL A 118 26.96 -1.21 0.65
CA VAL A 118 27.00 -1.16 -0.82
C VAL A 118 26.56 0.19 -1.36
N ILE A 119 25.50 0.79 -0.80
CA ILE A 119 25.04 2.13 -1.19
C ILE A 119 26.13 3.18 -0.92
N GLU A 120 26.74 3.16 0.26
CA GLU A 120 27.81 4.10 0.63
C GLU A 120 29.02 3.99 -0.31
N GLU A 121 29.44 2.78 -0.69
CA GLU A 121 30.54 2.59 -1.65
C GLU A 121 30.18 3.09 -3.06
N ILE A 122 28.94 2.89 -3.52
CA ILE A 122 28.44 3.44 -4.78
C ILE A 122 28.38 4.97 -4.75
N GLU A 123 28.00 5.56 -3.62
CA GLU A 123 27.94 7.01 -3.47
C GLU A 123 29.34 7.63 -3.44
N LYS A 124 30.31 7.02 -2.75
CA LYS A 124 31.72 7.46 -2.76
C LYS A 124 32.38 7.36 -4.12
N SER A 125 32.10 6.31 -4.89
CA SER A 125 32.70 6.11 -6.22
C SER A 125 32.12 7.04 -7.30
N LYS A 126 31.03 7.76 -7.01
CA LYS A 126 30.43 8.77 -7.88
C LYS A 126 30.81 10.22 -7.50
N ALA A 127 31.51 10.41 -6.39
CA ALA A 127 32.05 11.69 -5.94
C ALA A 127 33.47 11.91 -6.49
#